data_AF-A0A943D0B7-F1
#
_entry.id   AF-A0A943D0B7-F1
#
_cell.length_a   1.000
_cell.length_b   1.000
_cell.length_c   1.000
_cell.angle_alpha   90.00
_cell.angle_beta   90.00
_cell.angle_gamma   90.00
#
_symmetry.space_group_name_H-M   'P 1'
#
loop_
_entity.id
_entity.type
_entity.pdbx_description
1 polymer ?
#
loop_
_entity_poly.entity_id
_entity_poly.type
_entity_poly.pdbx_seq_one_letter_code
_entity_poly.pdbx_strand_id
1 'polypeptide(L)'
;MPKGRTNTIARIANDMEGAIGLTGSGMSENIISQLAQRINNGFDEPIQIQMESRSRGRDEIVTIEYQEDSDDFRVNSGPGTDTHRVSIDGDNYSCTCADYRYRGNDCRHIRAVDEAIGQVREDVIELSAADIGRMRIAQDIRDELDRNNEGLSEDDGYFYTDDPEAFDRTFENVEDRMINYEYEDVLNGNNSTFGVELEFVGGNADAIARELYDLGITAAPYRLRYHATVEDNSKWKLERDGSVSDGSGGGELVSPILKDTPETWRQIEIICTVAQRHGAIVNERCGAHVHVGMNKLDTARQRWRRFFKMVENYEECFFRAAGGDLGRVRDNGYSRSFSERAGLGSRMRFDMDTDEDVRDMARRVSEGNRYYGVNLTNIASGRAPTVEMRYFNGSLNPKQVQANIKLAVGVINAAEKARWRDTEDENFKKRGQILKNTNRSSGTRTKEKMMEFVDLVFTRKKDKDAIINVFKKNNWR
;
A
#
# COMPACT_ATOMS: atom_id res chain seq x y z
N MET A 1 6.05 -23.01 -21.71
CA MET A 1 5.00 -22.91 -20.69
C MET A 1 5.21 -24.07 -19.72
N PRO A 2 5.49 -23.84 -18.43
CA PRO A 2 5.48 -24.93 -17.47
C PRO A 2 4.03 -25.41 -17.31
N LYS A 3 3.83 -26.72 -17.28
CA LYS A 3 2.53 -27.39 -17.11
C LYS A 3 1.82 -26.85 -15.85
N GLY A 4 0.49 -26.74 -15.91
CA GLY A 4 -0.34 -26.21 -14.83
C GLY A 4 -0.10 -26.93 -13.50
N ARG A 5 -0.13 -26.16 -12.41
CA ARG A 5 -0.02 -26.67 -11.03
C ARG A 5 -1.09 -27.75 -10.81
N THR A 6 -0.71 -28.93 -10.34
CA THR A 6 -1.65 -30.00 -9.98
C THR A 6 -2.48 -29.59 -8.75
N ASN A 7 -3.75 -30.01 -8.70
CA ASN A 7 -4.71 -29.56 -7.67
C ASN A 7 -4.29 -30.04 -6.28
N THR A 8 -3.69 -31.23 -6.18
CA THR A 8 -3.25 -31.81 -4.90
C THR A 8 -2.07 -31.05 -4.29
N ILE A 9 -1.02 -30.76 -5.07
CA ILE A 9 0.19 -30.06 -4.57
C ILE A 9 -0.11 -28.61 -4.22
N ALA A 10 -0.89 -27.92 -5.06
CA ALA A 10 -1.32 -26.55 -4.77
C ALA A 10 -2.08 -26.47 -3.44
N ARG A 11 -2.90 -27.48 -3.13
CA ARG A 11 -3.61 -27.54 -1.86
C ARG A 11 -2.71 -27.89 -0.68
N ILE A 12 -1.79 -28.84 -0.82
CA ILE A 12 -0.81 -29.16 0.23
C ILE A 12 -0.02 -27.89 0.60
N ALA A 13 0.34 -27.07 -0.38
CA ALA A 13 0.97 -25.76 -0.15
C ALA A 13 0.06 -24.80 0.64
N ASN A 14 -1.24 -24.75 0.30
CA ASN A 14 -2.23 -23.92 0.99
C ASN A 14 -2.54 -24.41 2.42
N ASP A 15 -2.50 -25.72 2.69
CA ASP A 15 -2.72 -26.25 4.05
C ASP A 15 -1.52 -25.94 4.96
N MET A 16 -0.30 -25.91 4.40
CA MET A 16 0.90 -25.54 5.14
C MET A 16 0.85 -24.09 5.63
N GLU A 17 0.28 -23.14 4.86
CA GLU A 17 0.03 -21.75 5.31
C GLU A 17 -0.58 -21.71 6.72
N GLY A 18 -1.50 -22.63 7.03
CA GLY A 18 -2.14 -22.78 8.33
C GLY A 18 -1.20 -23.11 9.50
N ALA A 19 -0.23 -23.99 9.28
CA ALA A 19 0.60 -24.60 10.31
C ALA A 19 1.84 -23.77 10.68
N ILE A 20 2.40 -23.01 9.72
CA ILE A 20 3.55 -22.09 9.94
C ILE A 20 3.11 -20.71 10.45
N GLY A 21 1.85 -20.56 10.88
CA GLY A 21 1.31 -19.28 11.35
C GLY A 21 1.16 -18.25 10.23
N LEU A 22 1.18 -18.67 8.97
CA LEU A 22 0.99 -17.83 7.78
C LEU A 22 -0.48 -17.85 7.32
N THR A 23 -1.42 -17.70 8.25
CA THR A 23 -2.84 -17.65 7.89
C THR A 23 -3.23 -16.23 7.45
N GLY A 24 -3.36 -16.05 6.14
CA GLY A 24 -3.95 -14.83 5.59
C GLY A 24 -3.99 -14.87 4.08
N SER A 25 -5.19 -14.73 3.52
CA SER A 25 -5.43 -14.51 2.09
C SER A 25 -4.61 -13.32 1.58
N GLY A 26 -3.42 -13.56 1.02
CA GLY A 26 -2.58 -12.46 0.54
C GLY A 26 -1.09 -12.73 0.39
N MET A 27 -0.66 -13.96 0.06
CA MET A 27 0.66 -14.11 -0.55
C MET A 27 0.54 -13.92 -2.07
N SER A 28 1.51 -13.19 -2.66
CA SER A 28 1.60 -13.09 -4.12
C SER A 28 1.66 -14.49 -4.73
N GLU A 29 1.01 -14.71 -5.88
CA GLU A 29 0.97 -16.00 -6.59
C GLU A 29 2.36 -16.65 -6.76
N ASN A 30 3.42 -15.85 -6.67
CA ASN A 30 4.82 -16.24 -6.75
C ASN A 30 5.32 -17.02 -5.52
N ILE A 31 4.90 -16.67 -4.30
CA ILE A 31 5.34 -17.40 -3.09
C ILE A 31 4.65 -18.77 -3.04
N ILE A 32 3.35 -18.81 -3.36
CA ILE A 32 2.61 -20.06 -3.57
C ILE A 32 3.28 -20.91 -4.64
N SER A 33 3.76 -20.29 -5.73
CA SER A 33 4.53 -21.00 -6.77
C SER A 33 5.78 -21.66 -6.23
N GLN A 34 6.52 -20.95 -5.38
CA GLN A 34 7.82 -21.41 -4.87
C GLN A 34 7.64 -22.51 -3.82
N LEU A 35 6.64 -22.40 -2.94
CA LEU A 35 6.27 -23.47 -2.01
C LEU A 35 5.76 -24.71 -2.74
N ALA A 36 4.84 -24.53 -3.71
CA ALA A 36 4.32 -25.64 -4.51
C ALA A 36 5.45 -26.35 -5.29
N GLN A 37 6.40 -25.60 -5.86
CA GLN A 37 7.55 -26.19 -6.55
C GLN A 37 8.44 -27.00 -5.59
N ARG A 38 8.65 -26.53 -4.36
CA ARG A 38 9.43 -27.28 -3.36
C ARG A 38 8.74 -28.55 -2.89
N ILE A 39 7.42 -28.50 -2.69
CA ILE A 39 6.62 -29.68 -2.36
C ILE A 39 6.68 -30.69 -3.52
N ASN A 40 6.56 -30.21 -4.76
CA ASN A 40 6.70 -31.07 -5.95
C ASN A 40 8.06 -31.76 -5.97
N ASN A 41 9.14 -31.01 -5.75
CA ASN A 41 10.49 -31.59 -5.69
C ASN A 41 10.65 -32.61 -4.55
N GLY A 42 9.90 -32.45 -3.44
CA GLY A 42 9.88 -33.41 -2.32
C GLY A 42 9.24 -34.75 -2.69
N PHE A 43 8.47 -34.82 -3.77
CA PHE A 43 7.86 -36.03 -4.31
C PHE A 43 8.51 -36.53 -5.61
N ASP A 44 9.61 -35.91 -6.07
CA ASP A 44 10.34 -36.35 -7.27
C ASP A 44 10.94 -37.75 -7.08
N GLU A 45 11.29 -38.11 -5.84
CA GLU A 45 11.85 -39.42 -5.48
C GLU A 45 10.83 -40.25 -4.66
N PRO A 46 10.83 -41.60 -4.81
CA PRO A 46 9.95 -42.46 -4.04
C PRO A 46 10.20 -42.35 -2.52
N ILE A 47 9.15 -42.05 -1.75
CA ILE A 47 9.21 -41.93 -0.30
C ILE A 47 8.97 -43.30 0.33
N GLN A 48 9.76 -43.67 1.35
CA GLN A 48 9.65 -44.95 2.04
C GLN A 48 9.15 -44.76 3.47
N ILE A 49 7.97 -45.28 3.78
CA ILE A 49 7.35 -45.24 5.10
C ILE A 49 7.36 -46.64 5.72
N GLN A 50 7.92 -46.76 6.92
CA GLN A 50 7.89 -48.01 7.68
C GLN A 50 6.60 -48.06 8.50
N MET A 51 5.77 -49.07 8.27
CA MET A 51 4.50 -49.18 9.00
C MET A 51 4.02 -50.60 9.20
N GLU A 52 3.25 -50.82 10.27
CA GLU A 52 2.73 -52.14 10.66
C GLU A 52 1.71 -52.69 9.65
N SER A 53 1.94 -53.94 9.23
CA SER A 53 1.02 -54.73 8.40
C SER A 53 0.13 -55.59 9.30
N ARG A 54 -1.11 -55.16 9.56
CA ARG A 54 -2.05 -55.92 10.41
C ARG A 54 -2.32 -57.35 9.92
N SER A 55 -2.30 -57.57 8.61
CA SER A 55 -2.52 -58.89 8.02
C SER A 55 -1.31 -59.82 8.14
N ARG A 56 -0.10 -59.27 8.31
CA ARG A 56 1.15 -60.03 8.38
C ARG A 56 1.85 -59.95 9.73
N GLY A 57 1.33 -59.14 10.66
CA GLY A 57 1.82 -58.99 12.04
C GLY A 57 3.26 -58.49 12.14
N ARG A 58 3.73 -57.72 11.15
CA ARG A 58 5.10 -57.17 11.09
C ARG A 58 5.13 -55.81 10.42
N ASP A 59 6.15 -55.02 10.70
CA ASP A 59 6.43 -53.79 9.95
C ASP A 59 6.92 -54.13 8.55
N GLU A 60 6.46 -53.36 7.57
CA GLU A 60 6.95 -53.42 6.21
C GLU A 60 7.16 -52.01 5.66
N ILE A 61 8.10 -51.88 4.75
CA ILE A 61 8.34 -50.64 4.01
C ILE A 61 7.25 -50.50 2.95
N VAL A 62 6.59 -49.36 2.96
CA VAL A 62 5.63 -48.94 1.96
C VAL A 62 6.29 -47.82 1.14
N THR A 63 6.30 -47.97 -0.19
CA THR A 63 6.88 -46.97 -1.09
C THR A 63 5.77 -46.14 -1.72
N ILE A 64 5.88 -44.82 -1.65
CA ILE A 64 4.93 -43.84 -2.15
C ILE A 64 5.59 -43.06 -3.29
N GLU A 65 4.91 -43.00 -4.42
CA GLU A 65 5.37 -42.25 -5.60
C GLU A 65 4.22 -41.38 -6.10
N TYR A 66 4.45 -40.06 -6.21
CA TYR A 66 3.47 -39.16 -6.80
C TYR A 66 3.44 -39.34 -8.32
N GLN A 67 2.25 -39.28 -8.93
CA GLN A 67 2.06 -39.39 -10.38
C GLN A 67 1.49 -38.07 -10.90
N GLU A 68 2.34 -37.27 -11.54
CA GLU A 68 1.98 -35.92 -12.01
C GLU A 68 0.86 -35.94 -13.07
N ASP A 69 0.84 -36.95 -13.95
CA ASP A 69 -0.15 -37.05 -15.04
C ASP A 69 -1.57 -37.42 -14.56
N SER A 70 -1.69 -38.12 -13.44
CA SER A 70 -2.98 -38.58 -12.86
C SER A 70 -3.39 -37.85 -11.58
N ASP A 71 -2.53 -36.98 -11.05
CA ASP A 71 -2.70 -36.26 -9.79
C ASP A 71 -3.07 -37.21 -8.62
N ASP A 72 -2.37 -38.34 -8.53
CA ASP A 72 -2.58 -39.36 -7.49
C ASP A 72 -1.26 -39.97 -6.99
N PHE A 73 -1.33 -40.71 -5.88
CA PHE A 73 -0.18 -41.39 -5.28
C PHE A 73 -0.24 -42.89 -5.58
N ARG A 74 0.85 -43.41 -6.14
CA ARG A 74 1.09 -44.84 -6.32
C ARG A 74 1.76 -45.40 -5.06
N VAL A 75 1.09 -46.32 -4.39
CA VAL A 75 1.53 -46.90 -3.10
C VAL A 75 1.81 -48.38 -3.25
N ASN A 76 3.05 -48.79 -2.99
CA ASN A 76 3.51 -50.17 -3.07
C ASN A 76 3.73 -50.74 -1.65
N SER A 77 2.92 -51.72 -1.24
CA SER A 77 2.88 -52.20 0.15
C SER A 77 3.40 -53.64 0.38
N GLY A 78 4.30 -54.15 -0.48
CA GLY A 78 4.95 -55.44 -0.25
C GLY A 78 5.77 -56.00 -1.43
N PRO A 79 6.43 -57.16 -1.26
CA PRO A 79 7.19 -57.81 -2.32
C PRO A 79 6.23 -58.52 -3.29
N GLY A 80 5.83 -57.81 -4.34
CA GLY A 80 4.85 -58.25 -5.35
C GLY A 80 4.03 -57.06 -5.85
N THR A 81 3.30 -57.23 -6.96
CA THR A 81 2.54 -56.21 -7.72
C THR A 81 1.36 -55.58 -6.97
N ASP A 82 1.39 -55.51 -5.64
CA ASP A 82 0.33 -54.98 -4.78
C ASP A 82 0.46 -53.44 -4.71
N THR A 83 0.20 -52.85 -5.87
CA THR A 83 0.24 -51.41 -6.11
C THR A 83 -1.18 -50.87 -6.05
N HIS A 84 -1.39 -49.88 -5.18
CA HIS A 84 -2.66 -49.20 -5.04
C HIS A 84 -2.51 -47.72 -5.32
N ARG A 85 -3.52 -47.15 -5.97
CA ARG A 85 -3.63 -45.69 -6.14
C ARG A 85 -4.44 -45.09 -5.00
N VAL A 86 -3.93 -43.98 -4.47
CA VAL A 86 -4.56 -43.12 -3.48
C VAL A 86 -4.77 -41.75 -4.11
N SER A 87 -6.01 -41.29 -4.16
CA SER A 87 -6.38 -39.99 -4.71
C SER A 87 -6.98 -39.10 -3.62
N ILE A 88 -6.75 -37.80 -3.69
CA ILE A 88 -7.15 -36.82 -2.69
C ILE A 88 -8.03 -35.75 -3.35
N ASP A 89 -9.26 -35.57 -2.86
CA ASP A 89 -10.20 -34.53 -3.32
C ASP A 89 -10.83 -33.80 -2.13
N GLY A 90 -10.47 -32.53 -1.93
CA GLY A 90 -10.67 -31.85 -0.65
C GLY A 90 -10.15 -32.70 0.54
N ASP A 91 -10.86 -32.72 1.65
CA ASP A 91 -10.49 -33.55 2.81
C ASP A 91 -10.76 -35.06 2.61
N ASN A 92 -11.21 -35.47 1.42
CA ASN A 92 -11.57 -36.86 1.15
C ASN A 92 -10.42 -37.62 0.50
N TYR A 93 -9.95 -38.64 1.19
CA TYR A 93 -9.01 -39.63 0.65
C TYR A 93 -9.78 -40.82 0.09
N SER A 94 -9.33 -41.33 -1.07
CA SER A 94 -9.84 -42.55 -1.68
C SER A 94 -8.71 -43.50 -2.04
N CYS A 95 -8.94 -44.81 -1.94
CA CYS A 95 -7.94 -45.81 -2.28
C CYS A 95 -8.53 -47.00 -3.07
N THR A 96 -7.76 -47.53 -4.01
CA THR A 96 -8.14 -48.68 -4.85
C THR A 96 -8.03 -50.04 -4.15
N CYS A 97 -7.48 -50.09 -2.93
CA CYS A 97 -7.30 -51.34 -2.19
C CYS A 97 -8.63 -51.96 -1.75
N ALA A 98 -8.62 -53.27 -1.49
CA ALA A 98 -9.84 -53.98 -1.07
C ALA A 98 -10.32 -53.52 0.32
N ASP A 99 -9.39 -53.21 1.22
CA ASP A 99 -9.70 -52.77 2.59
C ASP A 99 -10.51 -51.46 2.60
N TYR A 100 -10.09 -50.48 1.79
CA TYR A 100 -10.81 -49.21 1.65
C TYR A 100 -12.19 -49.43 1.01
N ARG A 101 -12.29 -50.27 -0.03
CA ARG A 101 -13.59 -50.60 -0.66
C ARG A 101 -14.58 -51.24 0.30
N TYR A 102 -14.11 -51.96 1.31
CA TYR A 102 -14.98 -52.62 2.29
C TYR A 102 -15.30 -51.75 3.51
N ARG A 103 -14.37 -50.88 3.94
CA ARG A 103 -14.51 -50.06 5.17
C ARG A 103 -14.92 -48.61 4.92
N GLY A 104 -14.63 -48.08 3.72
CA GLY A 104 -15.11 -46.81 3.19
C GLY A 104 -14.46 -45.54 3.77
N ASN A 105 -13.59 -45.62 4.77
CA ASN A 105 -13.07 -44.43 5.44
C ASN A 105 -11.56 -44.40 5.69
N ASP A 106 -10.87 -45.54 5.75
CA ASP A 106 -9.43 -45.58 6.05
C ASP A 106 -8.78 -46.89 5.55
N CYS A 107 -7.50 -46.81 5.19
CA CYS A 107 -6.67 -47.98 4.90
C CYS A 107 -5.18 -47.70 5.17
N ARG A 108 -4.37 -48.75 5.18
CA ARG A 108 -2.91 -48.65 5.37
C ARG A 108 -2.25 -47.72 4.33
N HIS A 109 -2.73 -47.72 3.08
CA HIS A 109 -2.17 -46.89 2.00
C HIS A 109 -2.48 -45.41 2.17
N ILE A 110 -3.69 -45.08 2.65
CA ILE A 110 -4.07 -43.68 2.96
C ILE A 110 -3.18 -43.14 4.07
N ARG A 111 -3.02 -43.92 5.17
CA ARG A 111 -2.12 -43.54 6.27
C ARG A 111 -0.66 -43.39 5.81
N ALA A 112 -0.20 -44.21 4.88
CA ALA A 112 1.16 -44.11 4.33
C ALA A 112 1.35 -42.83 3.51
N VAL A 113 0.35 -42.44 2.72
CA VAL A 113 0.37 -41.19 1.96
C VAL A 113 0.29 -39.98 2.88
N ASP A 114 -0.56 -40.03 3.90
CA ASP A 114 -0.70 -38.96 4.88
C ASP A 114 0.62 -38.75 5.67
N GLU A 115 1.30 -39.84 6.06
CA GLU A 115 2.61 -39.79 6.72
C GLU A 115 3.71 -39.29 5.78
N ALA A 116 3.71 -39.70 4.50
CA ALA A 116 4.64 -39.20 3.50
C ALA A 116 4.45 -37.70 3.22
N ILE A 117 3.19 -37.23 3.13
CA ILE A 117 2.87 -35.80 3.06
C ILE A 117 3.35 -35.09 4.32
N GLY A 118 3.16 -35.69 5.50
CA GLY A 118 3.69 -35.18 6.76
C GLY A 118 5.21 -34.99 6.76
N GLN A 119 5.96 -35.97 6.27
CA GLN A 119 7.43 -35.89 6.16
C GLN A 119 7.88 -34.78 5.20
N VAL A 120 7.29 -34.70 4.00
CA VAL A 120 7.60 -33.62 3.05
C VAL A 120 7.22 -32.25 3.64
N ARG A 121 6.14 -32.18 4.41
CA ARG A 121 5.74 -30.96 5.14
C ARG A 121 6.78 -30.58 6.19
N GLU A 122 7.25 -31.52 7.02
CA GLU A 122 8.29 -31.26 8.02
C GLU A 122 9.60 -30.82 7.38
N ASP A 123 10.05 -31.48 6.31
CA ASP A 123 11.26 -31.13 5.56
C ASP A 123 11.17 -29.73 4.93
N VAL A 124 9.97 -29.32 4.50
CA VAL A 124 9.70 -27.97 3.98
C VAL A 124 9.52 -26.94 5.11
N ILE A 125 9.14 -27.34 6.33
CA ILE A 125 8.99 -26.46 7.51
C ILE A 125 10.34 -26.23 8.23
N GLU A 126 11.27 -27.19 8.19
CA GLU A 126 12.64 -27.05 8.73
C GLU A 126 13.55 -26.10 7.90
N LEU A 127 12.97 -25.11 7.24
CA LEU A 127 13.71 -24.05 6.57
C LEU A 127 14.29 -23.07 7.59
N SER A 128 15.62 -23.01 7.63
CA SER A 128 16.37 -22.06 8.46
C SER A 128 16.03 -20.60 8.12
N ALA A 129 16.24 -19.69 9.08
CA ALA A 129 16.10 -18.23 8.89
C ALA A 129 16.85 -17.66 7.64
N ALA A 130 17.81 -18.40 7.09
CA ALA A 130 18.51 -18.07 5.87
C ALA A 130 17.62 -18.15 4.61
N ASP A 131 16.62 -19.03 4.56
CA ASP A 131 15.74 -19.18 3.39
C ASP A 131 14.69 -18.08 3.29
N ILE A 132 14.11 -17.69 4.43
CA ILE A 132 13.31 -16.46 4.53
C ILE A 132 14.16 -15.24 4.15
N GLY A 133 15.43 -15.21 4.59
CA GLY A 133 16.40 -14.20 4.19
C GLY A 133 16.62 -14.14 2.67
N ARG A 134 16.77 -15.28 2.00
CA ARG A 134 16.95 -15.38 0.54
C ARG A 134 15.70 -14.94 -0.22
N MET A 135 14.50 -15.30 0.24
CA MET A 135 13.24 -14.88 -0.38
C MET A 135 13.02 -13.36 -0.25
N ARG A 136 13.38 -12.77 0.90
CA ARG A 136 13.38 -11.31 1.09
C ARG A 136 14.38 -10.61 0.17
N ILE A 137 15.60 -11.14 0.02
CA ILE A 137 16.60 -10.61 -0.93
C ILE A 137 16.06 -10.65 -2.37
N ALA A 138 15.40 -11.74 -2.77
CA ALA A 138 14.78 -11.84 -4.09
C ALA A 138 13.62 -10.84 -4.29
N GLN A 139 12.89 -10.50 -3.23
CA GLN A 139 11.89 -9.45 -3.26
C GLN A 139 12.52 -8.06 -3.36
N ASP A 140 13.56 -7.77 -2.57
CA ASP A 140 14.31 -6.51 -2.63
C ASP A 140 14.90 -6.27 -4.03
N ILE A 141 15.38 -7.33 -4.71
CA ILE A 141 15.86 -7.29 -6.10
C ILE A 141 14.72 -7.01 -7.09
N ARG A 142 13.54 -7.63 -6.91
CA ARG A 142 12.37 -7.35 -7.78
C ARG A 142 11.86 -5.93 -7.59
N ASP A 143 11.76 -5.46 -6.36
CA ASP A 143 11.45 -4.07 -6.05
C ASP A 143 12.48 -3.11 -6.68
N GLU A 144 13.75 -3.52 -6.77
CA GLU A 144 14.78 -2.76 -7.49
C GLU A 144 14.60 -2.75 -9.00
N LEU A 145 14.15 -3.85 -9.60
CA LEU A 145 13.79 -3.91 -11.01
C LEU A 145 12.54 -3.09 -11.32
N ASP A 146 11.52 -3.11 -10.44
CA ASP A 146 10.31 -2.30 -10.58
C ASP A 146 10.60 -0.80 -10.43
N ARG A 147 11.53 -0.43 -9.53
CA ARG A 147 12.06 0.95 -9.42
C ARG A 147 12.71 1.43 -10.73
N ASN A 148 13.33 0.54 -11.49
CA ASN A 148 13.96 0.86 -12.78
C ASN A 148 12.97 0.87 -13.96
N ASN A 149 11.74 0.38 -13.77
CA ASN A 149 10.64 0.45 -14.74
C ASN A 149 9.68 1.64 -14.49
N GLU A 150 9.92 2.46 -13.47
CA GLU A 150 9.24 3.74 -13.31
C GLU A 150 9.57 4.67 -14.50
N GLY A 151 8.63 5.56 -14.88
CA GLY A 151 8.93 6.57 -15.90
C GLY A 151 10.18 7.38 -15.53
N LEU A 152 10.88 7.93 -16.53
CA LEU A 152 12.07 8.75 -16.31
C LEU A 152 11.74 9.89 -15.31
N SER A 153 12.19 9.76 -14.05
CA SER A 153 12.01 10.79 -13.03
C SER A 153 13.22 11.72 -13.03
N GLU A 154 12.97 13.03 -13.03
CA GLU A 154 14.03 14.03 -12.99
C GLU A 154 14.48 14.31 -11.54
N ASP A 155 15.80 14.40 -11.33
CA ASP A 155 16.38 14.93 -10.10
C ASP A 155 17.47 15.91 -10.49
N ASP A 156 17.27 17.19 -10.16
CA ASP A 156 18.21 18.25 -10.54
C ASP A 156 19.41 18.34 -9.59
N GLY A 157 19.43 17.54 -8.52
CA GLY A 157 20.50 17.54 -7.53
C GLY A 157 20.63 18.86 -6.77
N TYR A 158 19.62 19.74 -6.84
CA TYR A 158 19.62 21.01 -6.12
C TYR A 158 19.14 20.79 -4.69
N PHE A 159 19.86 21.25 -3.67
CA PHE A 159 19.44 21.16 -2.27
C PHE A 159 19.49 22.54 -1.60
N TYR A 160 18.35 23.00 -1.07
CA TYR A 160 18.32 24.23 -0.27
C TYR A 160 19.16 24.14 1.01
N THR A 161 19.37 22.95 1.56
CA THR A 161 20.27 22.75 2.69
C THR A 161 21.74 23.09 2.38
N ASP A 162 22.13 23.14 1.11
CA ASP A 162 23.48 23.55 0.70
C ASP A 162 23.63 25.06 0.51
N ASP A 163 22.53 25.76 0.20
CA ASP A 163 22.49 27.20 -0.01
C ASP A 163 21.29 27.84 0.73
N PRO A 164 21.43 28.06 2.05
CA PRO A 164 20.39 28.71 2.85
C PRO A 164 20.05 30.13 2.38
N GLU A 165 21.00 30.85 1.78
CA GLU A 165 20.74 32.19 1.25
C GLU A 165 19.85 32.12 0.00
N ALA A 166 20.01 31.11 -0.85
CA ALA A 166 19.08 30.87 -1.95
C ALA A 166 17.68 30.53 -1.46
N PHE A 167 17.55 29.82 -0.33
CA PHE A 167 16.24 29.62 0.30
C PHE A 167 15.62 30.96 0.68
N ASP A 168 16.36 31.82 1.38
CA ASP A 168 15.86 33.13 1.81
C ASP A 168 15.43 33.99 0.60
N ARG A 169 16.27 34.07 -0.43
CA ARG A 169 15.92 34.76 -1.69
C ARG A 169 14.67 34.18 -2.34
N THR A 170 14.53 32.84 -2.38
CA THR A 170 13.35 32.19 -2.96
C THR A 170 12.11 32.51 -2.12
N PHE A 171 12.20 32.35 -0.80
CA PHE A 171 11.10 32.58 0.13
C PHE A 171 10.60 34.04 0.08
N GLU A 172 11.51 35.00 -0.05
CA GLU A 172 11.16 36.42 -0.18
C GLU A 172 10.51 36.75 -1.52
N ASN A 173 11.02 36.18 -2.63
CA ASN A 173 10.66 36.63 -3.98
C ASN A 173 9.62 35.74 -4.69
N VAL A 174 9.34 34.54 -4.22
CA VAL A 174 8.37 33.65 -4.87
C VAL A 174 6.95 34.22 -4.76
N GLU A 175 6.19 34.13 -5.84
CA GLU A 175 4.82 34.63 -5.96
C GLU A 175 3.92 33.66 -6.74
N ASP A 176 2.61 33.74 -6.53
CA ASP A 176 1.62 32.85 -7.16
C ASP A 176 1.62 32.83 -8.68
N ARG A 177 1.92 33.99 -9.29
CA ARG A 177 2.01 34.10 -10.75
C ARG A 177 3.19 33.31 -11.32
N MET A 178 4.17 32.95 -10.49
CA MET A 178 5.34 32.16 -10.89
C MET A 178 5.07 30.65 -10.85
N ILE A 179 4.03 30.21 -10.13
CA ILE A 179 3.65 28.80 -10.01
C ILE A 179 2.57 28.49 -11.04
N ASN A 180 2.87 27.60 -11.98
CA ASN A 180 1.93 27.19 -13.03
C ASN A 180 1.11 25.97 -12.59
N TYR A 181 -0.12 25.87 -13.10
CA TYR A 181 -0.86 24.63 -13.06
C TYR A 181 -0.37 23.74 -14.21
N GLU A 182 0.04 22.53 -13.88
CA GLU A 182 0.63 21.59 -14.85
C GLU A 182 -0.38 20.48 -15.21
N TYR A 183 -0.23 19.91 -16.40
CA TYR A 183 -1.08 18.82 -16.89
C TYR A 183 -0.28 17.56 -17.23
N GLU A 184 1.00 17.70 -17.49
CA GLU A 184 1.88 16.61 -17.90
C GLU A 184 3.00 16.46 -16.88
N ASP A 185 3.31 15.21 -16.54
CA ASP A 185 4.39 14.84 -15.63
C ASP A 185 4.38 15.65 -14.32
N VAL A 186 3.20 15.79 -13.73
CA VAL A 186 3.01 16.63 -12.55
C VAL A 186 3.69 15.99 -11.34
N LEU A 187 3.71 14.65 -11.26
CA LEU A 187 4.30 13.88 -10.17
C LEU A 187 5.70 13.33 -10.51
N ASN A 188 6.33 13.82 -11.58
CA ASN A 188 7.73 13.53 -11.94
C ASN A 188 8.04 12.04 -12.13
N GLY A 189 7.35 11.40 -13.07
CA GLY A 189 7.50 9.98 -13.39
C GLY A 189 6.89 9.03 -12.35
N ASN A 190 6.33 9.56 -11.26
CA ASN A 190 5.73 8.76 -10.21
C ASN A 190 4.40 8.15 -10.66
N ASN A 191 4.32 6.81 -10.61
CA ASN A 191 3.16 6.02 -11.02
C ASN A 191 2.19 5.68 -9.88
N SER A 192 2.38 6.24 -8.67
CA SER A 192 1.47 6.07 -7.54
C SER A 192 0.05 6.48 -7.92
N THR A 193 -0.91 5.64 -7.56
CA THR A 193 -2.32 6.03 -7.59
C THR A 193 -2.62 6.96 -6.42
N PHE A 194 -3.58 7.86 -6.64
CA PHE A 194 -4.09 8.73 -5.58
C PHE A 194 -5.59 8.94 -5.70
N GLY A 195 -6.22 9.38 -4.62
CA GLY A 195 -7.60 9.85 -4.61
C GLY A 195 -7.68 11.15 -3.83
N VAL A 196 -8.68 11.98 -4.13
CA VAL A 196 -8.89 13.26 -3.45
C VAL A 196 -10.35 13.47 -3.07
N GLU A 197 -10.54 14.08 -1.91
CA GLU A 197 -11.82 14.54 -1.40
C GLU A 197 -11.73 16.05 -1.23
N LEU A 198 -12.62 16.80 -1.90
CA LEU A 198 -12.66 18.26 -1.89
C LEU A 198 -13.97 18.76 -1.28
N GLU A 199 -13.90 19.26 -0.05
CA GLU A 199 -15.06 19.81 0.66
C GLU A 199 -15.30 21.29 0.27
N PHE A 200 -16.58 21.66 0.17
CA PHE A 200 -17.01 23.04 0.01
C PHE A 200 -18.34 23.30 0.72
N VAL A 201 -18.60 24.58 1.02
CA VAL A 201 -19.88 25.06 1.56
C VAL A 201 -20.59 25.95 0.53
N GLY A 202 -21.89 26.19 0.74
CA GLY A 202 -22.68 27.04 -0.14
C GLY A 202 -22.85 26.46 -1.55
N GLY A 203 -23.17 27.32 -2.52
CA GLY A 203 -23.44 26.92 -3.89
C GLY A 203 -24.69 26.05 -4.09
N ASN A 204 -25.03 25.79 -5.35
CA ASN A 204 -26.10 24.88 -5.72
C ASN A 204 -25.51 23.51 -6.08
N ALA A 205 -25.53 22.58 -5.12
CA ALA A 205 -24.89 21.27 -5.31
C ALA A 205 -25.50 20.46 -6.46
N ASP A 206 -26.82 20.53 -6.66
CA ASP A 206 -27.47 19.82 -7.76
C ASP A 206 -27.14 20.44 -9.13
N ALA A 207 -26.92 21.76 -9.20
CA ALA A 207 -26.43 22.39 -10.43
C ALA A 207 -24.98 22.01 -10.73
N ILE A 208 -24.11 21.94 -9.71
CA ILE A 208 -22.73 21.46 -9.83
C ILE A 208 -22.72 20.02 -10.34
N ALA A 209 -23.46 19.11 -9.69
CA ALA A 209 -23.52 17.71 -10.08
C ALA A 209 -24.05 17.54 -11.51
N ARG A 210 -25.08 18.30 -11.90
CA ARG A 210 -25.65 18.23 -13.25
C ARG A 210 -24.64 18.67 -14.32
N GLU A 211 -23.99 19.82 -14.16
CA GLU A 211 -23.00 20.26 -15.16
C GLU A 211 -21.81 19.31 -15.23
N LEU A 212 -21.29 18.83 -14.10
CA LEU A 212 -20.20 17.85 -14.10
C LEU A 212 -20.61 16.51 -14.73
N TYR A 213 -21.87 16.11 -14.58
CA TYR A 213 -22.40 14.90 -15.21
C TYR A 213 -22.52 15.07 -16.73
N ASP A 214 -23.02 16.22 -17.19
CA ASP A 214 -23.12 16.56 -18.61
C ASP A 214 -21.73 16.65 -19.28
N LEU A 215 -20.70 17.04 -18.51
CA LEU A 215 -19.29 17.01 -18.92
C LEU A 215 -18.66 15.60 -18.83
N GLY A 216 -19.40 14.61 -18.35
CA GLY A 216 -18.95 13.21 -18.24
C GLY A 216 -18.09 12.90 -17.01
N ILE A 217 -17.90 13.84 -16.09
CA ILE A 217 -16.98 13.77 -14.95
C ILE A 217 -17.58 13.04 -13.76
N THR A 218 -18.82 13.36 -13.37
CA THR A 218 -19.48 12.73 -12.22
C THR A 218 -20.36 11.55 -12.64
N ALA A 219 -20.55 10.61 -11.71
CA ALA A 219 -21.37 9.42 -11.92
C ALA A 219 -22.89 9.71 -11.91
N ALA A 220 -23.32 10.82 -11.31
CA ALA A 220 -24.74 11.16 -11.17
C ALA A 220 -25.00 12.67 -11.38
N PRO A 221 -26.17 13.06 -11.95
CA PRO A 221 -26.53 14.46 -12.21
C PRO A 221 -27.15 15.18 -11.00
N TYR A 222 -27.01 14.63 -9.80
CA TYR A 222 -27.53 15.19 -8.54
C TYR A 222 -26.59 14.86 -7.39
N ARG A 223 -26.67 15.63 -6.29
CA ARG A 223 -25.85 15.36 -5.10
C ARG A 223 -26.30 14.06 -4.44
N LEU A 224 -25.35 13.15 -4.28
CA LEU A 224 -25.54 11.84 -3.68
C LEU A 224 -25.59 11.90 -2.15
N ARG A 225 -26.07 10.82 -1.54
CA ARG A 225 -25.96 10.61 -0.08
C ARG A 225 -24.52 10.29 0.29
N TYR A 226 -24.20 10.46 1.58
CA TYR A 226 -22.91 10.11 2.15
C TYR A 226 -22.55 8.64 1.90
N HIS A 227 -21.35 8.37 1.36
CA HIS A 227 -20.85 7.05 0.92
C HIS A 227 -21.81 6.32 0.00
N ALA A 228 -22.44 7.03 -0.93
CA ALA A 228 -23.32 6.38 -1.91
C ALA A 228 -22.51 5.42 -2.81
N THR A 229 -23.08 4.24 -3.04
CA THR A 229 -22.63 3.33 -4.10
C THR A 229 -23.22 3.80 -5.42
N VAL A 230 -22.39 3.87 -6.45
CA VAL A 230 -22.77 4.19 -7.82
C VAL A 230 -22.39 3.04 -8.75
N GLU A 231 -23.06 2.94 -9.90
CA GLU A 231 -22.76 1.90 -10.89
C GLU A 231 -21.36 2.08 -11.49
N ASP A 232 -20.98 3.32 -11.78
CA ASP A 232 -19.68 3.66 -12.35
C ASP A 232 -18.76 4.30 -11.29
N ASN A 233 -18.00 3.45 -10.59
CA ASN A 233 -16.99 3.89 -9.61
C ASN A 233 -15.69 4.42 -10.26
N SER A 234 -15.61 4.50 -11.60
CA SER A 234 -14.50 5.14 -12.30
C SER A 234 -14.67 6.65 -12.45
N LYS A 235 -15.81 7.20 -12.02
CA LYS A 235 -16.15 8.62 -12.08
C LYS A 235 -16.17 9.29 -10.71
N TRP A 236 -16.13 10.61 -10.72
CA TRP A 236 -16.26 11.42 -9.52
C TRP A 236 -17.67 11.33 -8.94
N LYS A 237 -17.78 11.60 -7.64
CA LYS A 237 -19.06 11.70 -6.93
C LYS A 237 -19.14 13.04 -6.23
N LEU A 238 -20.28 13.71 -6.34
CA LEU A 238 -20.62 14.81 -5.44
C LEU A 238 -21.53 14.27 -4.34
N GLU A 239 -21.03 14.20 -3.12
CA GLU A 239 -21.74 13.63 -1.98
C GLU A 239 -22.13 14.70 -0.96
N ARG A 240 -23.16 14.39 -0.17
CA ARG A 240 -23.50 15.16 1.03
C ARG A 240 -22.55 14.78 2.15
N ASP A 241 -21.83 15.76 2.68
CA ASP A 241 -21.06 15.63 3.93
C ASP A 241 -21.71 16.46 5.05
N GLY A 242 -21.89 15.84 6.23
CA GLY A 242 -22.61 16.44 7.35
C GLY A 242 -21.91 17.66 7.99
N SER A 243 -20.60 17.82 7.76
CA SER A 243 -19.79 18.90 8.31
C SER A 243 -19.78 20.16 7.43
N VAL A 244 -20.13 20.05 6.14
CA VAL A 244 -20.10 21.17 5.18
C VAL A 244 -21.41 21.37 4.39
N SER A 245 -22.36 20.43 4.44
CA SER A 245 -23.63 20.56 3.73
C SER A 245 -24.70 21.25 4.58
N ASP A 246 -25.41 22.21 4.00
CA ASP A 246 -26.59 22.87 4.59
C ASP A 246 -27.69 23.04 3.54
N GLY A 247 -28.90 22.52 3.83
CA GLY A 247 -29.99 22.44 2.85
C GLY A 247 -29.55 21.81 1.52
N SER A 248 -29.73 22.53 0.41
CA SER A 248 -29.30 22.15 -0.94
C SER A 248 -27.85 22.56 -1.28
N GLY A 249 -27.16 23.27 -0.38
CA GLY A 249 -25.78 23.73 -0.58
C GLY A 249 -24.73 22.89 0.14
N GLY A 250 -23.48 23.07 -0.27
CA GLY A 250 -22.30 22.37 0.22
C GLY A 250 -22.21 20.92 -0.22
N GLY A 251 -21.06 20.31 0.04
CA GLY A 251 -20.82 18.90 -0.28
C GLY A 251 -19.35 18.57 -0.34
N GLU A 252 -19.08 17.33 -0.72
CA GLU A 252 -17.75 16.78 -0.91
C GLU A 252 -17.66 16.15 -2.30
N LEU A 253 -16.68 16.60 -3.09
CA LEU A 253 -16.32 15.98 -4.35
C LEU A 253 -15.28 14.89 -4.09
N VAL A 254 -15.69 13.64 -4.30
CA VAL A 254 -14.88 12.44 -4.05
C VAL A 254 -14.43 11.87 -5.38
N SER A 255 -13.12 11.73 -5.57
CA SER A 255 -12.56 11.22 -6.81
C SER A 255 -12.67 9.69 -6.92
N PRO A 256 -12.60 9.14 -8.14
CA PRO A 256 -12.21 7.75 -8.34
C PRO A 256 -10.72 7.57 -8.02
N ILE A 257 -10.16 6.38 -8.25
CA ILE A 257 -8.71 6.17 -8.21
C ILE A 257 -8.08 6.89 -9.42
N LEU A 258 -7.26 7.90 -9.15
CA LEU A 258 -6.59 8.74 -10.14
C LEU A 258 -5.12 8.33 -10.32
N LYS A 259 -4.55 8.80 -11.44
CA LYS A 259 -3.13 8.65 -11.82
C LYS A 259 -2.63 9.98 -12.39
N ASP A 260 -1.32 10.16 -12.45
CA ASP A 260 -0.71 11.33 -13.07
C ASP A 260 -0.94 11.33 -14.59
N THR A 261 -2.04 11.94 -15.03
CA THR A 261 -2.40 12.03 -16.46
C THR A 261 -2.99 13.41 -16.78
N PRO A 262 -2.85 13.91 -18.02
CA PRO A 262 -3.45 15.17 -18.43
C PRO A 262 -4.96 15.24 -18.22
N GLU A 263 -5.65 14.11 -18.37
CA GLU A 263 -7.08 14.01 -18.13
C GLU A 263 -7.42 14.23 -16.65
N THR A 264 -6.69 13.60 -15.73
CA THR A 264 -6.88 13.80 -14.29
C THR A 264 -6.73 15.27 -13.89
N TRP A 265 -5.69 15.94 -14.35
CA TRP A 265 -5.47 17.35 -14.02
C TRP A 265 -6.51 18.26 -14.66
N ARG A 266 -6.90 18.01 -15.91
CA ARG A 266 -8.01 18.74 -16.55
C ARG A 266 -9.33 18.58 -15.81
N GLN A 267 -9.65 17.37 -15.33
CA GLN A 267 -10.85 17.16 -14.52
C GLN A 267 -10.81 17.97 -13.22
N ILE A 268 -9.69 17.98 -12.50
CA ILE A 268 -9.56 18.76 -11.26
C ILE A 268 -9.78 20.26 -11.52
N GLU A 269 -9.17 20.80 -12.58
CA GLU A 269 -9.38 22.21 -12.95
C GLU A 269 -10.85 22.53 -13.29
N ILE A 270 -11.50 21.67 -14.09
CA ILE A 270 -12.91 21.82 -14.45
C ILE A 270 -13.79 21.74 -13.20
N ILE A 271 -13.55 20.77 -12.32
CA ILE A 271 -14.30 20.59 -11.08
C ILE A 271 -14.24 21.85 -10.21
N CYS A 272 -13.04 22.39 -9.98
CA CYS A 272 -12.85 23.62 -9.23
C CYS A 272 -13.63 24.79 -9.87
N THR A 273 -13.52 24.93 -11.20
CA THR A 273 -14.17 26.01 -11.96
C THR A 273 -15.69 25.93 -11.90
N VAL A 274 -16.26 24.73 -12.11
CA VAL A 274 -17.72 24.50 -12.10
C VAL A 274 -18.27 24.71 -10.70
N ALA A 275 -17.59 24.21 -9.67
CA ALA A 275 -17.99 24.43 -8.27
C ALA A 275 -18.08 25.93 -7.95
N GLN A 276 -17.03 26.71 -8.25
CA GLN A 276 -17.01 28.16 -8.03
C GLN A 276 -18.10 28.88 -8.82
N ARG A 277 -18.29 28.51 -10.10
CA ARG A 277 -19.31 29.12 -10.98
C ARG A 277 -20.73 28.97 -10.43
N HIS A 278 -21.01 27.84 -9.78
CA HIS A 278 -22.30 27.58 -9.13
C HIS A 278 -22.33 28.00 -7.65
N GLY A 279 -21.40 28.86 -7.23
CA GLY A 279 -21.42 29.53 -5.94
C GLY A 279 -20.84 28.75 -4.77
N ALA A 280 -20.12 27.65 -5.02
CA ALA A 280 -19.37 26.97 -3.97
C ALA A 280 -18.24 27.86 -3.45
N ILE A 281 -18.06 27.87 -2.13
CA ILE A 281 -16.98 28.57 -1.46
C ILE A 281 -16.30 27.66 -0.44
N VAL A 282 -15.10 28.04 -0.02
CA VAL A 282 -14.32 27.33 0.99
C VAL A 282 -14.18 28.23 2.22
N ASN A 283 -14.36 27.65 3.40
CA ASN A 283 -14.09 28.31 4.68
C ASN A 283 -13.41 27.33 5.67
N GLU A 284 -13.25 27.74 6.91
CA GLU A 284 -12.59 26.96 7.99
C GLU A 284 -13.23 25.60 8.31
N ARG A 285 -14.46 25.33 7.85
CA ARG A 285 -15.07 23.99 7.98
C ARG A 285 -14.52 23.01 6.95
N CYS A 286 -14.15 23.52 5.78
CA CYS A 286 -13.77 22.72 4.62
C CYS A 286 -12.36 22.14 4.74
N GLY A 287 -12.23 20.84 4.54
CA GLY A 287 -10.99 20.11 4.39
C GLY A 287 -10.73 19.68 2.95
N ALA A 288 -9.51 19.18 2.76
CA ALA A 288 -9.20 18.33 1.63
C ALA A 288 -8.45 17.10 2.15
N HIS A 289 -8.77 15.94 1.59
CA HIS A 289 -8.07 14.69 1.90
C HIS A 289 -7.38 14.17 0.64
N VAL A 290 -6.16 13.67 0.79
CA VAL A 290 -5.43 12.99 -0.29
C VAL A 290 -5.11 11.57 0.15
N HIS A 291 -5.64 10.60 -0.57
CA HIS A 291 -5.35 9.18 -0.41
C HIS A 291 -4.23 8.80 -1.36
N VAL A 292 -3.14 8.22 -0.87
CA VAL A 292 -2.04 7.73 -1.72
C VAL A 292 -1.94 6.22 -1.57
N GLY A 293 -1.88 5.50 -2.71
CA GLY A 293 -1.70 4.05 -2.72
C GLY A 293 -0.41 3.64 -2.01
N MET A 294 -0.49 2.63 -1.13
CA MET A 294 0.64 2.24 -0.27
C MET A 294 1.70 1.37 -0.96
N ASN A 295 1.58 1.09 -2.26
CA ASN A 295 2.47 0.19 -3.00
C ASN A 295 3.96 0.55 -2.87
N LYS A 296 4.30 1.85 -2.81
CA LYS A 296 5.69 2.29 -2.61
C LYS A 296 6.21 2.03 -1.20
N LEU A 297 5.33 1.84 -0.21
CA LEU A 297 5.71 1.42 1.14
C LEU A 297 5.79 -0.11 1.24
N ASP A 298 4.77 -0.80 0.70
CA ASP A 298 4.62 -2.26 0.70
C ASP A 298 4.82 -2.88 2.10
N THR A 299 5.22 -4.14 2.18
CA THR A 299 5.69 -4.84 3.37
C THR A 299 7.10 -4.39 3.80
N ALA A 300 7.77 -3.48 3.07
CA ALA A 300 9.13 -3.07 3.39
C ALA A 300 9.21 -2.21 4.67
N ARG A 301 9.56 -2.85 5.80
CA ARG A 301 9.69 -2.23 7.14
C ARG A 301 10.45 -0.89 7.14
N GLN A 302 11.56 -0.80 6.39
CA GLN A 302 12.38 0.42 6.39
C GLN A 302 11.70 1.60 5.69
N ARG A 303 10.83 1.35 4.69
CA ARG A 303 10.06 2.39 4.01
C ARG A 303 9.05 3.01 4.97
N TRP A 304 8.31 2.17 5.71
CA TRP A 304 7.42 2.62 6.79
C TRP A 304 8.15 3.40 7.88
N ARG A 305 9.32 2.93 8.33
CA ARG A 305 10.13 3.67 9.31
C ARG A 305 10.55 5.05 8.82
N ARG A 306 10.91 5.18 7.54
CA ARG A 306 11.23 6.49 6.93
C ARG A 306 10.01 7.37 6.83
N PHE A 307 8.87 6.84 6.39
CA PHE A 307 7.58 7.55 6.38
C PHE A 307 7.26 8.10 7.77
N PHE A 308 7.26 7.25 8.79
CA PHE A 308 6.99 7.67 10.16
C PHE A 308 8.01 8.66 10.70
N LYS A 309 9.30 8.49 10.40
CA LYS A 309 10.32 9.45 10.82
C LYS A 309 10.12 10.82 10.15
N MET A 310 9.70 10.86 8.89
CA MET A 310 9.38 12.13 8.22
C MET A 310 8.18 12.81 8.88
N VAL A 311 7.09 12.07 9.12
CA VAL A 311 5.91 12.62 9.80
C VAL A 311 6.29 13.10 11.20
N GLU A 312 7.00 12.31 12.00
CA GLU A 312 7.42 12.69 13.35
C GLU A 312 8.21 14.02 13.39
N ASN A 313 9.16 14.21 12.46
CA ASN A 313 10.12 15.31 12.51
C ASN A 313 9.71 16.54 11.70
N TYR A 314 8.83 16.38 10.71
CA TYR A 314 8.44 17.45 9.80
C TYR A 314 6.94 17.74 9.79
N GLU A 315 6.12 17.16 10.68
CA GLU A 315 4.66 17.39 10.71
C GLU A 315 4.27 18.88 10.71
N GLU A 316 5.03 19.73 11.40
CA GLU A 316 4.78 21.18 11.39
C GLU A 316 4.90 21.76 9.98
N CYS A 317 5.80 21.22 9.14
CA CYS A 317 5.90 21.60 7.73
C CYS A 317 4.69 21.11 6.93
N PHE A 318 4.14 19.93 7.23
CA PHE A 318 2.86 19.49 6.63
C PHE A 318 1.74 20.46 6.98
N PHE A 319 1.59 20.80 8.26
CA PHE A 319 0.62 21.78 8.70
C PHE A 319 0.83 23.14 8.03
N ARG A 320 2.08 23.62 7.94
CA ARG A 320 2.35 24.88 7.24
C ARG A 320 2.00 24.82 5.75
N ALA A 321 2.27 23.71 5.06
CA ALA A 321 1.84 23.52 3.67
C ALA A 321 0.32 23.37 3.51
N ALA A 322 -0.39 23.00 4.57
CA ALA A 322 -1.81 22.67 4.54
C ALA A 322 -2.75 23.87 4.68
N GLY A 323 -2.26 25.03 5.10
CA GLY A 323 -3.12 26.20 5.35
C GLY A 323 -3.79 26.77 4.09
N GLY A 324 -3.19 26.55 2.91
CA GLY A 324 -3.76 26.91 1.62
C GLY A 324 -4.22 28.36 1.53
N ASP A 325 -5.41 28.59 0.98
CA ASP A 325 -5.98 29.92 0.75
C ASP A 325 -6.35 30.65 2.06
N LEU A 326 -6.45 29.94 3.20
CA LEU A 326 -6.77 30.54 4.50
C LEU A 326 -5.55 31.15 5.22
N GLY A 327 -4.32 30.89 4.73
CA GLY A 327 -3.08 31.39 5.35
C GLY A 327 -2.73 30.76 6.71
N ARG A 328 -3.56 29.81 7.18
CA ARG A 328 -3.41 29.06 8.42
C ARG A 328 -4.18 27.75 8.34
N VAL A 329 -3.78 26.74 9.09
CA VAL A 329 -4.52 25.46 9.18
C VAL A 329 -5.85 25.66 9.91
N ARG A 330 -6.90 24.97 9.45
CA ARG A 330 -8.19 24.90 10.14
C ARG A 330 -8.06 24.22 11.51
N ASP A 331 -8.74 24.77 12.52
CA ASP A 331 -8.78 24.18 13.87
C ASP A 331 -10.15 23.59 14.17
N ASN A 332 -10.40 22.38 13.66
CA ASN A 332 -11.70 21.71 13.80
C ASN A 332 -11.62 20.33 14.48
N GLY A 333 -10.45 19.97 15.03
CA GLY A 333 -10.26 18.71 15.76
C GLY A 333 -10.26 17.43 14.90
N TYR A 334 -10.47 17.55 13.58
CA TYR A 334 -10.53 16.44 12.62
C TYR A 334 -9.20 16.18 11.88
N SER A 335 -8.16 16.96 12.20
CA SER A 335 -6.77 16.76 11.77
C SER A 335 -5.79 17.05 12.93
N ARG A 336 -5.72 16.11 13.88
CA ARG A 336 -4.81 16.17 15.03
C ARG A 336 -3.38 15.81 14.64
N SER A 337 -2.41 16.27 15.43
CA SER A 337 -1.01 15.86 15.27
C SER A 337 -0.86 14.34 15.40
N PHE A 338 -0.18 13.74 14.43
CA PHE A 338 0.22 12.34 14.36
C PHE A 338 1.69 12.14 14.74
N SER A 339 2.47 13.22 15.00
CA SER A 339 3.91 13.16 15.28
C SER A 339 4.27 12.17 16.39
N GLU A 340 3.50 12.11 17.49
CA GLU A 340 3.75 11.15 18.58
C GLU A 340 3.52 9.70 18.13
N ARG A 341 2.44 9.45 17.38
CA ARG A 341 2.12 8.13 16.81
C ARG A 341 3.18 7.70 15.80
N ALA A 342 3.60 8.60 14.94
CA ALA A 342 4.69 8.38 14.01
C ALA A 342 6.01 8.10 14.74
N GLY A 343 6.27 8.79 15.86
CA GLY A 343 7.39 8.48 16.74
C GLY A 343 7.34 7.06 17.31
N LEU A 344 6.15 6.57 17.69
CA LEU A 344 5.97 5.17 18.08
C LEU A 344 6.21 4.24 16.88
N GLY A 345 5.58 4.49 15.74
CA GLY A 345 5.71 3.68 14.52
C GLY A 345 7.15 3.56 14.01
N SER A 346 7.94 4.62 14.11
CA SER A 346 9.35 4.62 13.67
C SER A 346 10.26 3.75 14.54
N ARG A 347 9.93 3.60 15.83
CA ARG A 347 10.72 2.86 16.83
C ARG A 347 10.18 1.47 17.12
N MET A 348 8.90 1.23 16.81
CA MET A 348 8.22 -0.01 17.12
C MET A 348 8.81 -1.18 16.29
N ARG A 349 8.80 -2.36 16.93
CA ARG A 349 9.15 -3.62 16.28
C ARG A 349 7.87 -4.22 15.73
N PHE A 350 7.83 -4.37 14.42
CA PHE A 350 6.78 -5.06 13.68
C PHE A 350 7.43 -6.12 12.81
N ASP A 351 6.84 -7.30 12.78
CA ASP A 351 6.96 -8.15 11.61
C ASP A 351 6.22 -7.45 10.47
N MET A 352 6.75 -7.56 9.26
CA MET A 352 6.29 -6.80 8.09
C MET A 352 6.53 -7.70 6.88
N ASP A 353 6.05 -8.93 6.97
CA ASP A 353 6.26 -9.95 5.95
C ASP A 353 5.01 -10.18 5.10
N THR A 354 3.85 -9.84 5.66
CA THR A 354 2.54 -10.02 5.03
C THR A 354 1.73 -8.73 5.01
N ASP A 355 0.70 -8.68 4.19
CA ASP A 355 -0.28 -7.60 4.20
C ASP A 355 -0.99 -7.48 5.57
N GLU A 356 -1.24 -8.60 6.25
CA GLU A 356 -1.87 -8.57 7.58
C GLU A 356 -0.94 -7.94 8.63
N ASP A 357 0.37 -8.13 8.51
CA ASP A 357 1.34 -7.42 9.36
C ASP A 357 1.29 -5.91 9.15
N VAL A 358 1.17 -5.47 7.89
CA VAL A 358 1.00 -4.04 7.57
C VAL A 358 -0.31 -3.52 8.19
N ARG A 359 -1.38 -4.31 8.17
CA ARG A 359 -2.65 -3.96 8.82
C ARG A 359 -2.53 -3.90 10.34
N ASP A 360 -1.85 -4.85 10.98
CA ASP A 360 -1.59 -4.82 12.43
C ASP A 360 -0.76 -3.59 12.82
N MET A 361 0.29 -3.31 12.06
CA MET A 361 1.11 -2.12 12.23
C MET A 361 0.24 -0.86 12.14
N ALA A 362 -0.56 -0.73 11.07
CA ALA A 362 -1.46 0.40 10.87
C ALA A 362 -2.46 0.55 12.03
N ARG A 363 -3.05 -0.56 12.48
CA ARG A 363 -4.01 -0.63 13.59
C ARG A 363 -3.39 -0.15 14.90
N ARG A 364 -2.18 -0.60 15.22
CA ARG A 364 -1.46 -0.26 16.47
C ARG A 364 -0.93 1.16 16.47
N VAL A 365 -0.40 1.64 15.35
CA VAL A 365 0.11 3.02 15.25
C VAL A 365 -1.04 4.02 15.26
N SER A 366 -2.16 3.74 14.59
CA SER A 366 -3.33 4.64 14.56
C SER A 366 -4.24 4.52 15.79
N GLU A 367 -4.15 3.43 16.55
CA GLU A 367 -5.13 3.05 17.59
C GLU A 367 -6.58 3.10 17.10
N GLY A 368 -6.80 2.78 15.81
CA GLY A 368 -8.13 2.83 15.21
C GLY A 368 -8.73 4.24 15.12
N ASN A 369 -7.95 5.29 15.37
CA ASN A 369 -8.42 6.67 15.34
C ASN A 369 -8.10 7.33 13.99
N ARG A 370 -9.15 7.72 13.26
CA ARG A 370 -9.03 8.38 11.96
C ARG A 370 -8.77 9.89 12.03
N TYR A 371 -8.93 10.54 13.19
CA TYR A 371 -8.94 12.01 13.33
C TYR A 371 -7.55 12.66 13.42
N TYR A 372 -6.53 11.95 12.97
CA TYR A 372 -5.18 12.46 12.82
C TYR A 372 -4.94 13.00 11.41
N GLY A 373 -3.92 13.84 11.24
CA GLY A 373 -3.51 14.32 9.93
C GLY A 373 -3.03 13.20 9.01
N VAL A 374 -2.48 12.11 9.56
CA VAL A 374 -2.34 10.83 8.86
C VAL A 374 -3.40 9.86 9.36
N ASN A 375 -4.23 9.36 8.45
CA ASN A 375 -5.19 8.31 8.73
C ASN A 375 -4.74 6.99 8.10
N LEU A 376 -4.45 6.00 8.97
CA LEU A 376 -4.11 4.63 8.59
C LEU A 376 -5.27 3.64 8.79
N THR A 377 -6.44 4.09 9.23
CA THR A 377 -7.56 3.17 9.52
C THR A 377 -8.09 2.49 8.26
N ASN A 378 -7.90 3.09 7.08
CA ASN A 378 -8.24 2.47 5.80
C ASN A 378 -7.45 1.19 5.56
N ILE A 379 -6.15 1.21 5.87
CA ILE A 379 -5.27 0.04 5.83
C ILE A 379 -5.65 -0.92 6.96
N ALA A 380 -5.72 -0.45 8.20
CA ALA A 380 -5.96 -1.28 9.38
C ALA A 380 -7.27 -2.09 9.34
N SER A 381 -8.28 -1.57 8.65
CA SER A 381 -9.59 -2.23 8.46
C SER A 381 -9.69 -3.04 7.17
N GLY A 382 -8.68 -3.00 6.31
CA GLY A 382 -8.73 -3.61 4.97
C GLY A 382 -9.67 -2.88 4.00
N ARG A 383 -10.19 -1.69 4.33
CA ARG A 383 -11.08 -0.91 3.47
C ARG A 383 -10.40 -0.48 2.18
N ALA A 384 -9.18 0.05 2.28
CA ALA A 384 -8.39 0.47 1.14
C ALA A 384 -6.89 0.47 1.47
N PRO A 385 -6.01 0.04 0.55
CA PRO A 385 -4.56 0.03 0.74
C PRO A 385 -3.95 1.42 0.52
N THR A 386 -4.44 2.43 1.25
CA THR A 386 -4.06 3.83 1.06
C THR A 386 -3.72 4.50 2.38
N VAL A 387 -2.65 5.31 2.38
CA VAL A 387 -2.40 6.29 3.44
C VAL A 387 -3.21 7.55 3.10
N GLU A 388 -4.10 7.96 4.01
CA GLU A 388 -4.91 9.17 3.85
C GLU A 388 -4.26 10.35 4.60
N MET A 389 -4.01 11.45 3.89
CA MET A 389 -3.52 12.70 4.45
C MET A 389 -4.66 13.70 4.60
N ARG A 390 -4.97 14.05 5.83
CA ARG A 390 -6.11 14.89 6.24
C ARG A 390 -5.72 16.31 6.66
N TYR A 391 -4.43 16.63 6.53
CA TYR A 391 -3.86 17.92 6.94
C TYR A 391 -4.51 19.11 6.24
N PHE A 392 -4.80 18.97 4.95
CA PHE A 392 -5.10 20.06 4.05
C PHE A 392 -6.43 20.75 4.38
N ASN A 393 -6.42 22.08 4.32
CA ASN A 393 -7.65 22.86 4.20
C ASN A 393 -8.28 22.60 2.82
N GLY A 394 -9.60 22.75 2.76
CA GLY A 394 -10.32 22.78 1.48
C GLY A 394 -9.76 23.88 0.58
N SER A 395 -9.87 23.70 -0.73
CA SER A 395 -9.54 24.72 -1.71
C SER A 395 -10.26 24.42 -3.02
N LEU A 396 -10.73 25.48 -3.70
CA LEU A 396 -11.20 25.44 -5.08
C LEU A 396 -10.19 26.12 -6.03
N ASN A 397 -8.95 26.33 -5.56
CA ASN A 397 -7.84 26.77 -6.41
C ASN A 397 -7.10 25.53 -6.91
N PRO A 398 -7.13 25.22 -8.23
CA PRO A 398 -6.54 24.01 -8.76
C PRO A 398 -5.02 23.92 -8.50
N LYS A 399 -4.31 25.06 -8.45
CA LYS A 399 -2.88 25.08 -8.10
C LYS A 399 -2.62 24.62 -6.67
N GLN A 400 -3.48 25.01 -5.72
CA GLN A 400 -3.36 24.58 -4.33
C GLN A 400 -3.70 23.09 -4.19
N VAL A 401 -4.75 22.62 -4.88
CA VAL A 401 -5.11 21.19 -4.91
C VAL A 401 -3.96 20.34 -5.47
N GLN A 402 -3.35 20.78 -6.58
CA GLN A 402 -2.19 20.11 -7.16
C GLN A 402 -0.97 20.12 -6.23
N ALA A 403 -0.71 21.23 -5.53
CA ALA A 403 0.36 21.28 -4.52
C ALA A 403 0.12 20.30 -3.36
N ASN A 404 -1.12 20.17 -2.89
CA ASN A 404 -1.49 19.21 -1.84
C ASN A 404 -1.24 17.76 -2.30
N ILE A 405 -1.62 17.42 -3.54
CA ILE A 405 -1.39 16.09 -4.12
C ILE A 405 0.10 15.82 -4.29
N LYS A 406 0.85 16.77 -4.87
CA LYS A 406 2.31 16.69 -5.02
C LYS A 406 3.00 16.42 -3.68
N LEU A 407 2.58 17.12 -2.62
CA LEU A 407 3.13 16.93 -1.28
C LEU A 407 2.83 15.53 -0.73
N ALA A 408 1.57 15.10 -0.81
CA ALA A 408 1.15 13.82 -0.27
C ALA A 408 1.86 12.65 -0.96
N VAL A 409 1.91 12.67 -2.30
CA VAL A 409 2.59 11.65 -3.10
C VAL A 409 4.11 11.73 -2.91
N GLY A 410 4.67 12.95 -2.87
CA GLY A 410 6.10 13.18 -2.68
C GLY A 410 6.63 12.59 -1.38
N VAL A 411 5.87 12.68 -0.30
CA VAL A 411 6.25 12.10 1.00
C VAL A 411 6.29 10.57 0.96
N ILE A 412 5.32 9.93 0.31
CA ILE A 412 5.32 8.47 0.13
C ILE A 412 6.50 8.05 -0.75
N ASN A 413 6.77 8.79 -1.82
CA ASN A 413 7.92 8.56 -2.70
C ASN A 413 9.27 8.76 -1.99
N ALA A 414 9.38 9.78 -1.14
CA ALA A 414 10.57 10.03 -0.35
C ALA A 414 10.83 8.90 0.66
N ALA A 415 9.78 8.30 1.23
CA ALA A 415 9.91 7.15 2.12
C ALA A 415 10.50 5.93 1.41
N GLU A 416 10.24 5.78 0.11
CA GLU A 416 10.89 4.77 -0.71
C GLU A 416 12.35 5.16 -1.02
N LYS A 417 12.58 6.37 -1.55
CA LYS A 417 13.84 6.78 -2.21
C LYS A 417 14.92 7.33 -1.26
N ALA A 418 14.60 7.90 -0.10
CA ALA A 418 15.56 8.50 0.84
C ALA A 418 16.40 7.45 1.61
N ARG A 419 17.31 6.78 0.91
CA ARG A 419 18.16 5.69 1.41
C ARG A 419 19.59 6.18 1.58
N TRP A 420 20.26 5.85 2.70
CA TRP A 420 21.65 6.30 2.96
C TRP A 420 22.70 5.19 2.98
N ARG A 421 22.29 3.91 2.97
CA ARG A 421 23.19 2.74 2.91
C ARG A 421 23.03 1.96 1.61
N ASP A 422 21.79 1.73 1.22
CA ASP A 422 21.44 0.71 0.23
C ASP A 422 21.05 1.35 -1.13
N THR A 423 21.88 2.28 -1.61
CA THR A 423 21.72 2.96 -2.90
C THR A 423 23.06 3.51 -3.35
N GLU A 424 23.36 3.45 -4.65
CA GLU A 424 24.55 4.12 -5.19
C GLU A 424 24.30 5.59 -5.55
N ASP A 425 23.03 5.97 -5.78
CA ASP A 425 22.63 7.35 -6.04
C ASP A 425 22.99 8.29 -4.87
N GLU A 426 23.84 9.28 -5.15
CA GLU A 426 24.34 10.24 -4.16
C GLU A 426 23.26 11.21 -3.67
N ASN A 427 22.29 11.56 -4.51
CA ASN A 427 21.18 12.43 -4.12
C ASN A 427 20.24 11.68 -3.16
N PHE A 428 19.97 10.39 -3.40
CA PHE A 428 19.23 9.54 -2.47
C PHE A 428 19.98 9.33 -1.16
N LYS A 429 21.31 9.08 -1.22
CA LYS A 429 22.18 9.02 -0.03
C LYS A 429 22.02 10.26 0.83
N LYS A 430 22.11 11.44 0.21
CA LYS A 430 21.98 12.73 0.88
C LYS A 430 20.61 12.91 1.54
N ARG A 431 19.51 12.61 0.84
CA ARG A 431 18.16 12.64 1.44
C ARG A 431 18.05 11.67 2.63
N GLY A 432 18.58 10.46 2.49
CA GLY A 432 18.63 9.50 3.59
C GLY A 432 19.45 10.01 4.80
N GLN A 433 20.53 10.76 4.56
CA GLN A 433 21.35 11.38 5.62
C GLN A 433 20.62 12.54 6.32
N ILE A 434 19.91 13.41 5.58
CA ILE A 434 19.04 14.45 6.15
C ILE A 434 18.06 13.80 7.13
N LEU A 435 17.32 12.79 6.66
CA LEU A 435 16.35 12.09 7.48
C LEU A 435 17.00 11.32 8.64
N LYS A 436 18.22 10.79 8.48
CA LYS A 436 18.94 10.11 9.56
C LYS A 436 19.33 11.08 10.68
N ASN A 437 19.88 12.24 10.33
CA ASN A 437 20.47 13.20 11.27
C ASN A 437 19.44 14.15 11.88
N THR A 438 18.27 14.27 11.27
CA THR A 438 17.19 15.12 11.79
C THR A 438 16.72 14.66 13.18
N ASN A 439 16.44 15.64 14.03
CA ASN A 439 15.87 15.47 15.37
C ASN A 439 14.98 16.68 15.72
N ARG A 440 14.30 16.62 16.86
CA ARG A 440 13.35 17.65 17.31
C ARG A 440 13.91 18.61 18.37
N SER A 441 15.16 18.43 18.84
CA SER A 441 15.69 19.22 19.97
C SER A 441 15.95 20.68 19.61
N SER A 442 16.25 20.97 18.34
CA SER A 442 16.36 22.33 17.80
C SER A 442 15.02 22.98 17.45
N GLY A 443 13.90 22.29 17.73
CA GLY A 443 12.55 22.72 17.35
C GLY A 443 12.13 22.18 15.98
N THR A 444 10.82 22.23 15.74
CA THR A 444 10.18 21.71 14.51
C THR A 444 9.62 22.82 13.61
N ARG A 445 9.60 24.06 14.09
CA ARG A 445 9.03 25.25 13.42
C ARG A 445 10.13 26.20 12.97
N THR A 446 11.09 25.70 12.21
CA THR A 446 12.29 26.47 11.83
C THR A 446 12.48 26.52 10.32
N LYS A 447 13.33 27.45 9.87
CA LYS A 447 13.71 27.56 8.46
C LYS A 447 14.44 26.31 7.99
N GLU A 448 15.34 25.80 8.82
CA GLU A 448 16.13 24.59 8.56
C GLU A 448 15.20 23.40 8.31
N LYS A 449 14.12 23.26 9.10
CA LYS A 449 13.11 22.21 8.87
C LYS A 449 12.38 22.36 7.55
N MET A 450 12.07 23.58 7.12
CA MET A 450 11.46 23.81 5.80
C MET A 450 12.41 23.39 4.68
N MET A 451 13.70 23.77 4.75
CA MET A 451 14.72 23.39 3.78
C MET A 451 14.91 21.87 3.70
N GLU A 452 15.16 21.23 4.85
CA GLU A 452 15.29 19.77 4.95
C GLU A 452 14.06 19.07 4.34
N PHE A 453 12.86 19.56 4.65
CA PHE A 453 11.62 18.94 4.21
C PHE A 453 11.42 19.03 2.69
N VAL A 454 11.60 20.21 2.08
CA VAL A 454 11.44 20.33 0.61
C VAL A 454 12.50 19.53 -0.14
N ASP A 455 13.71 19.44 0.42
CA ASP A 455 14.80 18.65 -0.16
C ASP A 455 14.58 17.14 -0.04
N LEU A 456 13.95 16.70 1.05
CA LEU A 456 13.55 15.31 1.23
C LEU A 456 12.42 14.90 0.29
N VAL A 457 11.39 15.75 0.15
CA VAL A 457 10.13 15.40 -0.50
C VAL A 457 10.18 15.57 -2.02
N PHE A 458 10.93 16.56 -2.53
CA PHE A 458 10.94 16.92 -3.94
C PHE A 458 12.33 16.78 -4.58
N THR A 459 12.35 16.35 -5.83
CA THR A 459 13.57 16.19 -6.63
C THR A 459 13.75 17.26 -7.70
N ARG A 460 12.67 17.95 -8.09
CA ARG A 460 12.74 19.11 -9.00
C ARG A 460 12.63 20.40 -8.20
N LYS A 461 13.53 21.34 -8.44
CA LYS A 461 13.54 22.67 -7.82
C LYS A 461 12.25 23.42 -8.08
N LYS A 462 11.65 23.28 -9.26
CA LYS A 462 10.33 23.90 -9.54
C LYS A 462 9.25 23.46 -8.55
N ASP A 463 9.26 22.20 -8.10
CA ASP A 463 8.30 21.69 -7.12
C ASP A 463 8.63 22.18 -5.71
N LYS A 464 9.93 22.30 -5.39
CA LYS A 464 10.40 22.92 -4.14
C LYS A 464 9.93 24.37 -4.04
N ASP A 465 10.14 25.15 -5.09
CA ASP A 465 9.73 26.56 -5.19
C ASP A 465 8.21 26.71 -5.02
N ALA A 466 7.44 25.79 -5.62
CA ALA A 466 5.98 25.76 -5.47
C ALA A 466 5.55 25.55 -4.01
N ILE A 467 6.19 24.65 -3.27
CA ILE A 467 5.89 24.43 -1.85
C ILE A 467 6.43 25.56 -0.96
N ILE A 468 7.58 26.16 -1.29
CA ILE A 468 8.07 27.37 -0.60
C ILE A 468 7.07 28.51 -0.74
N ASN A 469 6.45 28.68 -1.91
CA ASN A 469 5.38 29.65 -2.10
C ASN A 469 4.17 29.37 -1.19
N VAL A 470 3.82 28.10 -0.99
CA VAL A 470 2.77 27.73 -0.02
C VAL A 470 3.21 28.04 1.41
N PHE A 471 4.46 27.75 1.80
CA PHE A 471 4.98 28.09 3.13
C PHE A 471 4.98 29.59 3.41
N LYS A 472 5.31 30.40 2.41
CA LYS A 472 5.34 31.87 2.50
C LYS A 472 3.98 32.44 2.91
N LYS A 473 2.90 31.88 2.38
CA LYS A 473 1.53 32.33 2.65
C LYS A 473 0.98 31.88 4.00
N ASN A 474 1.59 30.85 4.59
CA ASN A 474 1.02 30.15 5.71
C ASN A 474 1.86 30.30 6.97
N ASN A 475 1.16 30.50 8.09
CA ASN A 475 1.78 30.55 9.41
C ASN A 475 1.93 29.13 9.99
N TRP A 476 2.85 29.00 10.95
CA TRP A 476 2.90 27.80 11.80
C TRP A 476 1.60 27.68 12.60
N ARG A 477 1.21 26.45 12.93
CA ARG A 477 -0.01 26.14 13.70
C ARG A 477 0.03 26.66 15.14
#